data_AF-A6HBB4-F1
#
_entry.id   AF-A6HBB4-F1
#
_cell.length_a   1.000
_cell.length_b   1.000
_cell.length_c   1.000
_cell.angle_alpha   90.00
_cell.angle_beta   90.00
_cell.angle_gamma   90.00
#
_symmetry.space_group_name_H-M   'P 1'
#
loop_
_entity.id
_entity.type
_entity.pdbx_description
1 polymer ?
#
loop_
_entity_poly.entity_id
_entity_poly.type
_entity_poly.pdbx_seq_one_letter_code
_entity_poly.pdbx_strand_id
1 'polypeptide(L)'
;MEAMRSIIQRYGHKRISLAEAGATRHRSIFNGLKALAEDQPGCELTRPEVVIIHDAVRPFVEEDILLRVVLAAKEHGAAGAIRPLVSTVVSPSADGHLDHSLDRAKHRASEMPQAFHFDVIYEAYQKCSDFDLEFGTECLQLALKYCHRKAKLVEGTPDLWKVTYKQDLCAAEAMIKEKISQEICVVVNTKDEESVGHLLEEVLRNELNVHCFDFTVVPLAQKMENLVWIRELAKEAKGRNVLLSGVLLNHSQKLVVD
;
A
#
# COMPACT_ATOMS: atom_id res chain seq x y z
N MET A 1 -14.07 -13.64 9.28
CA MET A 1 -13.75 -12.40 10.03
C MET A 1 -12.61 -12.56 11.06
N GLU A 2 -12.42 -13.72 11.69
CA GLU A 2 -11.39 -13.92 12.73
C GLU A 2 -9.95 -13.62 12.26
N ALA A 3 -9.56 -14.12 11.08
CA ALA A 3 -8.24 -13.83 10.50
C ALA A 3 -7.99 -12.32 10.35
N MET A 4 -9.00 -11.55 9.93
CA MET A 4 -8.88 -10.08 9.81
C MET A 4 -8.74 -9.40 11.17
N ARG A 5 -9.46 -9.86 12.21
CA ARG A 5 -9.28 -9.37 13.58
C ARG A 5 -7.86 -9.64 14.10
N SER A 6 -7.33 -10.82 13.82
CA SER A 6 -5.93 -11.16 14.15
C SER A 6 -4.93 -10.24 13.46
N ILE A 7 -5.13 -9.94 12.17
CA ILE A 7 -4.30 -8.97 11.42
C ILE A 7 -4.37 -7.58 12.05
N ILE A 8 -5.58 -7.08 12.34
CA ILE A 8 -5.79 -5.77 12.97
C ILE A 8 -5.03 -5.67 14.30
N GLN A 9 -5.18 -6.69 15.16
CA GLN A 9 -4.52 -6.73 16.47
C GLN A 9 -3.00 -6.85 16.34
N ARG A 10 -2.52 -7.77 15.49
CA ARG A 10 -1.08 -8.06 15.32
C ARG A 10 -0.29 -6.86 14.81
N TYR A 11 -0.85 -6.12 13.86
CA TYR A 11 -0.18 -4.97 13.23
C TYR A 11 -0.65 -3.61 13.79
N GLY A 12 -1.52 -3.61 14.82
CA GLY A 12 -1.96 -2.40 15.50
C GLY A 12 -2.74 -1.43 14.61
N HIS A 13 -3.48 -1.94 13.61
CA HIS A 13 -4.26 -1.09 12.70
C HIS A 13 -5.36 -0.35 13.47
N LYS A 14 -5.48 0.96 13.22
CA LYS A 14 -6.46 1.86 13.84
C LYS A 14 -7.51 2.27 12.82
N ARG A 15 -8.68 2.71 13.31
CA ARG A 15 -9.81 3.22 12.49
C ARG A 15 -10.32 2.19 11.48
N ILE A 16 -10.41 0.92 11.90
CA ILE A 16 -10.95 -0.17 11.09
C ILE A 16 -12.24 -0.67 11.73
N SER A 17 -13.34 -0.57 11.00
CA SER A 17 -14.59 -1.26 11.31
C SER A 17 -14.80 -2.39 10.30
N LEU A 18 -15.29 -3.53 10.77
CA LEU A 18 -15.50 -4.71 9.94
C LEU A 18 -16.98 -4.87 9.60
N ALA A 19 -17.26 -5.10 8.32
CA ALA A 19 -18.56 -5.51 7.82
C ALA A 19 -18.43 -6.88 7.15
N GLU A 20 -19.53 -7.64 7.13
CA GLU A 20 -19.56 -8.92 6.43
C GLU A 20 -19.54 -8.69 4.91
N ALA A 21 -18.69 -9.44 4.21
CA ALA A 21 -18.63 -9.41 2.75
C ALA A 21 -19.83 -10.14 2.15
N GLY A 22 -20.34 -9.64 1.02
CA GLY A 22 -21.32 -10.37 0.22
C GLY A 22 -20.65 -11.38 -0.72
N ALA A 23 -21.46 -12.16 -1.43
CA ALA A 23 -20.97 -13.13 -2.41
C ALA A 23 -20.20 -12.49 -3.59
N THR A 24 -20.47 -11.22 -3.87
CA THR A 24 -19.85 -10.45 -4.96
C THR A 24 -19.21 -9.15 -4.46
N ARG A 25 -18.38 -8.54 -5.32
CA ARG A 25 -17.73 -7.25 -5.03
C ARG A 25 -18.75 -6.16 -4.71
N HIS A 26 -19.79 -5.99 -5.54
CA HIS A 26 -20.78 -4.94 -5.30
C HIS A 26 -21.59 -5.17 -4.02
N ARG A 27 -21.98 -6.42 -3.70
CA ARG A 27 -22.68 -6.74 -2.44
C ARG A 27 -21.80 -6.43 -1.22
N SER A 28 -20.50 -6.74 -1.29
CA SER A 28 -19.53 -6.42 -0.23
C SER A 28 -19.37 -4.91 -0.02
N ILE A 29 -19.25 -4.14 -1.11
CA ILE A 29 -19.17 -2.67 -1.03
C ILE A 29 -20.46 -2.11 -0.42
N PHE A 30 -21.62 -2.61 -0.83
CA PHE A 30 -22.89 -2.12 -0.28
C PHE A 30 -23.01 -2.36 1.22
N ASN A 31 -22.57 -3.52 1.72
CA ASN A 31 -22.53 -3.78 3.17
C ASN A 31 -21.63 -2.78 3.92
N GLY A 32 -20.48 -2.43 3.33
CA GLY A 32 -19.62 -1.37 3.86
C GLY A 32 -20.28 0.01 3.87
N LEU A 33 -21.01 0.36 2.82
CA LEU A 33 -21.77 1.62 2.75
C LEU A 33 -22.92 1.66 3.77
N LYS A 34 -23.64 0.55 3.96
CA LYS A 34 -24.69 0.43 4.99
C LYS A 34 -24.13 0.65 6.40
N ALA A 35 -22.97 0.07 6.69
CA ALA A 35 -22.30 0.26 7.97
C ALA A 35 -21.89 1.73 8.23
N LEU A 36 -21.73 2.55 7.18
CA LEU A 36 -21.47 3.98 7.28
C LEU A 36 -22.75 4.84 7.27
N ALA A 37 -23.87 4.29 6.78
CA ALA A 37 -25.15 4.99 6.65
C ALA A 37 -26.04 4.83 7.89
N GLU A 38 -25.98 3.67 8.53
CA GLU A 38 -26.88 3.26 9.60
C GLU A 38 -26.20 3.43 10.96
N ASP A 39 -26.87 4.10 11.90
CA ASP A 39 -26.41 4.19 13.29
C ASP A 39 -26.39 2.77 13.90
N GLN A 40 -25.19 2.19 14.01
CA GLN A 40 -25.03 0.88 14.61
C GLN A 40 -24.83 1.00 16.12
N PRO A 41 -25.59 0.28 16.96
CA PRO A 41 -25.38 0.27 18.40
C PRO A 41 -23.93 -0.11 18.74
N GLY A 42 -23.19 0.80 19.39
CA GLY A 42 -21.80 0.58 19.78
C GLY A 42 -20.76 0.88 18.71
N CYS A 43 -21.14 1.44 17.56
CA CYS A 43 -20.21 1.92 16.54
C CYS A 43 -20.52 3.38 16.19
N GLU A 44 -19.70 4.32 16.67
CA GLU A 44 -19.79 5.74 16.33
C GLU A 44 -19.14 5.99 14.96
N LEU A 45 -19.79 5.52 13.88
CA LEU A 45 -19.40 5.86 12.51
C LEU A 45 -20.24 7.03 12.03
N THR A 46 -19.59 8.17 11.75
CA THR A 46 -20.26 9.31 11.13
C THR A 46 -20.37 9.09 9.63
N ARG A 47 -21.58 9.25 9.09
CA ARG A 47 -21.82 9.26 7.64
C ARG A 47 -20.89 10.29 6.98
N PRO A 48 -20.02 9.87 6.04
CA PRO A 48 -19.08 10.79 5.42
C PRO A 48 -19.75 11.60 4.31
N GLU A 49 -19.21 12.78 4.00
CA GLU A 49 -19.60 13.55 2.81
C GLU A 49 -19.12 12.86 1.52
N VAL A 50 -17.90 12.33 1.55
CA VAL A 50 -17.25 11.60 0.46
C VAL A 50 -16.72 10.26 0.99
N VAL A 51 -16.97 9.19 0.25
CA VAL A 51 -16.44 7.86 0.53
C VAL A 51 -15.47 7.42 -0.55
N ILE A 52 -14.39 6.76 -0.13
CA ILE A 52 -13.40 6.17 -1.02
C ILE A 52 -13.65 4.67 -1.10
N ILE A 53 -13.63 4.13 -2.32
CA ILE A 53 -13.61 2.69 -2.60
C ILE A 53 -12.19 2.35 -3.05
N HIS A 54 -11.57 1.39 -2.36
CA HIS A 54 -10.23 0.90 -2.68
C HIS A 54 -10.16 -0.62 -2.58
N ASP A 55 -9.31 -1.26 -3.38
CA ASP A 55 -9.09 -2.70 -3.31
C ASP A 55 -7.94 -3.01 -2.33
N ALA A 56 -8.13 -3.97 -1.44
CA ALA A 56 -7.12 -4.37 -0.45
C ALA A 56 -5.79 -4.88 -1.05
N VAL A 57 -5.80 -5.28 -2.32
CA VAL A 57 -4.63 -5.82 -3.05
C VAL A 57 -3.88 -4.74 -3.87
N ARG A 58 -4.10 -3.46 -3.56
CA ARG A 58 -3.41 -2.31 -4.17
C ARG A 58 -2.66 -1.52 -3.08
N PRO A 59 -1.50 -2.02 -2.61
CA PRO A 59 -0.84 -1.50 -1.42
C PRO A 59 -0.12 -0.16 -1.63
N PHE A 60 0.17 0.24 -2.87
CA PHE A 60 0.97 1.43 -3.21
C PHE A 60 0.08 2.62 -3.60
N VAL A 61 -0.83 2.99 -2.71
CA VAL A 61 -1.67 4.18 -2.87
C VAL A 61 -1.09 5.32 -2.03
N GLU A 62 -0.84 6.46 -2.67
CA GLU A 62 -0.25 7.65 -2.04
C GLU A 62 -1.32 8.73 -1.78
N GLU A 63 -1.04 9.67 -0.88
CA GLU A 63 -1.99 10.69 -0.45
C GLU A 63 -2.45 11.62 -1.60
N ASP A 64 -1.55 11.95 -2.54
CA ASP A 64 -1.87 12.83 -3.68
C ASP A 64 -3.04 12.30 -4.51
N ILE A 65 -3.02 11.03 -4.91
CA ILE A 65 -4.10 10.47 -5.74
C ILE A 65 -5.41 10.39 -4.96
N LEU A 66 -5.36 10.08 -3.67
CA LEU A 66 -6.54 10.08 -2.79
C LEU A 66 -7.16 11.47 -2.72
N LEU A 67 -6.34 12.50 -2.49
CA LEU A 67 -6.78 13.89 -2.46
C LEU A 67 -7.42 14.31 -3.78
N ARG A 68 -6.77 13.99 -4.92
CA ARG A 68 -7.26 14.34 -6.25
C ARG A 68 -8.61 13.70 -6.57
N VAL A 69 -8.81 12.40 -6.26
CA VAL A 69 -10.12 11.76 -6.48
C VAL A 69 -11.19 12.29 -5.53
N VAL A 70 -10.85 12.58 -4.27
CA VAL A 70 -11.80 13.16 -3.30
C VAL A 70 -12.27 14.54 -3.74
N LEU A 71 -11.34 15.43 -4.11
CA LEU A 71 -11.69 16.78 -4.59
C LEU A 71 -12.54 16.72 -5.85
N ALA A 72 -12.17 15.87 -6.80
CA ALA A 72 -12.96 15.66 -8.02
C ALA A 72 -14.36 15.06 -7.72
N ALA A 73 -14.48 14.17 -6.74
CA ALA A 73 -15.76 13.61 -6.32
C ALA A 73 -16.65 14.65 -5.62
N LYS A 74 -16.08 15.58 -4.85
CA LYS A 74 -16.83 16.72 -4.29
C LYS A 74 -17.41 17.62 -5.38
N GLU A 75 -16.64 17.88 -6.43
CA GLU A 75 -17.08 18.75 -7.52
C GLU A 75 -18.10 18.07 -8.46
N HIS A 76 -17.89 16.78 -8.78
CA HIS A 76 -18.63 16.09 -9.84
C HIS A 76 -19.58 14.99 -9.34
N GLY A 77 -19.59 14.70 -8.03
CA GLY A 77 -20.36 13.62 -7.41
C GLY A 77 -19.69 12.25 -7.44
N ALA A 78 -18.79 12.00 -8.40
CA ALA A 78 -18.03 10.76 -8.51
C ALA A 78 -16.70 11.02 -9.23
N ALA A 79 -15.66 10.28 -8.87
CA ALA A 79 -14.36 10.30 -9.53
C ALA A 79 -13.62 8.98 -9.39
N GLY A 80 -12.71 8.69 -10.33
CA GLY A 80 -11.90 7.49 -10.28
C GLY A 80 -10.56 7.64 -10.98
N ALA A 81 -9.56 6.93 -10.47
CA ALA A 81 -8.26 6.85 -11.10
C ALA A 81 -8.34 6.06 -12.42
N ILE A 82 -7.59 6.49 -13.43
CA ILE A 82 -7.44 5.80 -14.71
C ILE A 82 -5.97 5.66 -15.09
N ARG A 83 -5.67 4.65 -15.92
CA ARG A 83 -4.37 4.51 -16.59
C ARG A 83 -4.52 4.23 -18.08
N PRO A 84 -3.48 4.54 -18.88
CA PRO A 84 -3.46 4.13 -20.29
C PRO A 84 -3.48 2.60 -20.41
N LEU A 85 -4.13 2.10 -21.46
CA LEU A 85 -4.09 0.69 -21.82
C LEU A 85 -2.71 0.34 -22.37
N VAL A 86 -2.12 -0.75 -21.87
CA VAL A 86 -0.88 -1.31 -22.41
C VAL A 86 -1.20 -2.18 -23.64
N SER A 87 -2.11 -3.13 -23.45
CA SER A 87 -2.54 -4.07 -24.49
C SER A 87 -3.73 -3.55 -25.31
N THR A 88 -3.83 -4.01 -26.56
CA THR A 88 -5.06 -3.85 -27.36
C THR A 88 -6.19 -4.65 -26.74
N VAL A 89 -7.38 -4.05 -26.65
CA VAL A 89 -8.59 -4.75 -26.19
C VAL A 89 -9.32 -5.31 -27.41
N VAL A 90 -9.68 -6.58 -27.36
CA VAL A 90 -10.38 -7.30 -28.43
C VAL A 90 -11.67 -7.92 -27.91
N SER A 91 -12.69 -7.98 -28.75
CA SER A 91 -13.92 -8.72 -28.51
C SER A 91 -13.83 -10.07 -29.25
N PRO A 92 -14.01 -11.21 -28.56
CA PRO A 92 -14.11 -12.50 -29.22
C PRO A 92 -15.55 -12.79 -29.68
N SER A 93 -15.69 -13.47 -30.81
CA SER A 93 -16.95 -14.10 -31.23
C SER A 93 -17.26 -15.34 -30.40
N ALA A 94 -18.50 -15.85 -30.49
CA ALA A 94 -18.94 -17.02 -29.72
C ALA A 94 -18.14 -18.31 -30.04
N ASP A 95 -17.57 -18.42 -31.23
CA ASP A 95 -16.69 -19.50 -31.70
C ASP A 95 -15.20 -19.23 -31.46
N GLY A 96 -14.85 -18.20 -30.67
CA GLY A 96 -13.49 -17.93 -30.20
C GLY A 96 -12.57 -17.23 -31.20
N HIS A 97 -13.14 -16.60 -32.23
CA HIS A 97 -12.39 -15.83 -33.22
C HIS A 97 -12.41 -14.34 -32.87
N LEU A 98 -11.52 -13.56 -33.50
CA LEU A 98 -11.53 -12.11 -33.35
C LEU A 98 -12.77 -11.54 -34.05
N ASP A 99 -13.63 -10.85 -33.30
CA ASP A 99 -14.75 -10.08 -33.86
C ASP A 99 -14.28 -8.66 -34.21
N HIS A 100 -13.82 -7.89 -33.22
CA HIS A 100 -13.27 -6.56 -33.44
C HIS A 100 -12.27 -6.14 -32.34
N SER A 101 -11.53 -5.06 -32.59
CA SER A 101 -10.64 -4.42 -31.62
C SER A 101 -11.10 -2.99 -31.29
N LEU A 102 -10.87 -2.57 -30.03
CA LEU A 102 -11.18 -1.20 -29.60
C LEU A 102 -10.02 -0.25 -29.94
N ASP A 103 -10.36 0.99 -30.29
CA ASP A 103 -9.39 2.07 -30.46
C ASP A 103 -8.74 2.43 -29.12
N ARG A 104 -7.51 1.97 -28.92
CA ARG A 104 -6.76 2.12 -27.66
C ARG A 104 -6.63 3.58 -27.21
N ALA A 105 -6.54 4.53 -28.14
CA ALA A 105 -6.38 5.96 -27.79
C ALA A 105 -7.62 6.53 -27.08
N LYS A 106 -8.80 5.97 -27.36
CA LYS A 106 -10.10 6.40 -26.82
C LYS A 106 -10.49 5.70 -25.51
N HIS A 107 -9.70 4.73 -25.05
CA HIS A 107 -10.02 3.91 -23.89
C HIS A 107 -8.94 4.00 -22.82
N ARG A 108 -9.32 3.68 -21.59
CA ARG A 108 -8.47 3.69 -20.39
C ARG A 108 -8.81 2.48 -19.52
N ALA A 109 -7.84 2.02 -18.75
CA ALA A 109 -8.09 1.09 -17.65
C ALA A 109 -8.63 1.89 -16.46
N SER A 110 -9.78 1.48 -15.92
CA SER A 110 -10.30 2.00 -14.66
C SER A 110 -9.53 1.36 -13.50
N GLU A 111 -9.04 2.18 -12.59
CA GLU A 111 -8.24 1.76 -11.44
C GLU A 111 -8.85 2.30 -10.13
N MET A 112 -8.32 1.82 -9.01
CA MET A 112 -8.61 2.39 -7.70
C MET A 112 -7.46 3.34 -7.30
N PRO A 113 -7.67 4.34 -6.43
CA PRO A 113 -8.91 4.61 -5.69
C PRO A 113 -10.00 5.24 -6.55
N GLN A 114 -11.25 5.05 -6.12
CA GLN A 114 -12.41 5.80 -6.58
C GLN A 114 -13.04 6.53 -5.40
N ALA A 115 -13.62 7.69 -5.63
CA ALA A 115 -14.29 8.49 -4.62
C ALA A 115 -15.65 8.96 -5.09
N PHE A 116 -16.58 9.09 -4.15
CA PHE A 116 -17.96 9.44 -4.44
C PHE A 116 -18.52 10.33 -3.35
N HIS A 117 -19.38 11.28 -3.71
CA HIS A 117 -20.33 11.79 -2.73
C HIS A 117 -21.11 10.62 -2.16
N PHE A 118 -21.16 10.52 -0.83
CA PHE A 118 -21.70 9.33 -0.17
C PHE A 118 -23.15 9.08 -0.59
N ASP A 119 -23.98 10.13 -0.60
CA ASP A 119 -25.39 10.04 -0.95
C ASP A 119 -25.59 9.53 -2.38
N VAL A 120 -24.74 9.96 -3.32
CA VAL A 120 -24.78 9.52 -4.72
C VAL A 120 -24.54 8.01 -4.84
N ILE A 121 -23.45 7.52 -4.25
CA ILE A 121 -23.09 6.11 -4.40
C ILE A 121 -24.04 5.23 -3.58
N TYR A 122 -24.45 5.67 -2.39
CA TYR A 122 -25.40 4.92 -1.59
C TYR A 122 -26.76 4.76 -2.28
N GLU A 123 -27.30 5.85 -2.85
CA GLU A 123 -28.52 5.81 -3.65
C GLU A 123 -28.36 4.90 -4.89
N ALA A 124 -27.21 4.96 -5.58
CA ALA A 124 -26.95 4.11 -6.72
C ALA A 124 -26.98 2.62 -6.34
N TYR A 125 -26.42 2.24 -5.19
CA TYR A 125 -26.48 0.88 -4.66
C TYR A 125 -27.90 0.47 -4.21
N GLN A 126 -28.68 1.39 -3.64
CA GLN A 126 -30.08 1.12 -3.26
C GLN A 126 -30.98 0.86 -4.48
N LYS A 127 -30.71 1.53 -5.61
CA LYS A 127 -31.46 1.35 -6.87
C LYS A 127 -30.90 0.24 -7.77
N CYS A 128 -29.72 -0.27 -7.44
CA CYS A 128 -29.01 -1.24 -8.27
C CYS A 128 -29.82 -2.53 -8.41
N SER A 129 -29.98 -3.02 -9.65
CA SER A 129 -30.62 -4.31 -9.89
C SER A 129 -29.76 -5.48 -9.37
N ASP A 130 -30.38 -6.60 -9.00
CA ASP A 130 -29.64 -7.78 -8.57
C ASP A 130 -28.66 -8.30 -9.65
N PHE A 131 -29.02 -8.15 -10.93
CA PHE A 131 -28.13 -8.50 -12.04
C PHE A 131 -26.84 -7.68 -12.01
N ASP A 132 -26.94 -6.35 -11.84
CA ASP A 132 -25.76 -5.49 -11.77
C ASP A 132 -24.98 -5.68 -10.46
N LEU A 133 -25.65 -6.02 -9.35
CA LEU A 133 -24.98 -6.40 -8.10
C LEU A 133 -24.20 -7.72 -8.25
N GLU A 134 -24.66 -8.62 -9.12
CA GLU A 134 -24.04 -9.92 -9.36
C GLU A 134 -22.86 -9.84 -10.35
N PHE A 135 -23.07 -9.17 -11.48
CA PHE A 135 -22.13 -9.18 -12.62
C PHE A 135 -21.39 -7.87 -12.86
N GLY A 136 -21.81 -6.78 -12.20
CA GLY A 136 -21.13 -5.49 -12.32
C GLY A 136 -19.70 -5.54 -11.78
N THR A 137 -18.81 -4.80 -12.44
CA THR A 137 -17.40 -4.70 -12.04
C THR A 137 -16.99 -3.28 -11.64
N GLU A 138 -17.81 -2.27 -11.96
CA GLU A 138 -17.42 -0.85 -11.97
C GLU A 138 -18.43 0.02 -11.19
N CYS A 139 -17.97 0.68 -10.12
CA CYS A 139 -18.81 1.54 -9.27
C CYS A 139 -19.17 2.86 -9.97
N LEU A 140 -18.28 3.41 -10.78
CA LEU A 140 -18.54 4.63 -11.56
C LEU A 140 -19.71 4.41 -12.54
N GLN A 141 -19.83 3.19 -13.08
CA GLN A 141 -20.93 2.81 -13.96
C GLN A 141 -22.26 2.76 -13.21
N LEU A 142 -22.28 2.32 -11.94
CA LEU A 142 -23.49 2.37 -11.11
C LEU A 142 -23.93 3.81 -10.85
N ALA A 143 -22.99 4.69 -10.47
CA ALA A 143 -23.28 6.11 -10.26
C ALA A 143 -23.83 6.79 -11.53
N LEU A 144 -23.31 6.43 -12.70
CA LEU A 144 -23.80 6.92 -13.98
C LEU A 144 -25.20 6.37 -14.31
N LYS A 145 -25.41 5.06 -14.18
CA LYS A 145 -26.64 4.37 -14.60
C LYS A 145 -27.84 4.72 -13.70
N TYR A 146 -27.62 4.76 -12.38
CA TYR A 146 -28.70 4.87 -11.39
C TYR A 146 -28.89 6.27 -10.81
N CYS A 147 -27.88 7.14 -10.92
CA CYS A 147 -27.91 8.51 -10.39
C CYS A 147 -27.50 9.59 -11.42
N HIS A 148 -27.27 9.22 -12.68
CA HIS A 148 -26.87 10.13 -13.76
C HIS A 148 -25.65 10.99 -13.44
N ARG A 149 -24.73 10.48 -12.61
CA ARG A 149 -23.48 11.17 -12.26
C ARG A 149 -22.35 10.72 -13.16
N LYS A 150 -21.86 11.64 -13.98
CA LYS A 150 -20.70 11.42 -14.84
C LYS A 150 -19.45 11.59 -13.99
N ALA A 151 -18.74 10.48 -13.75
CA ALA A 151 -17.53 10.52 -12.95
C ALA A 151 -16.40 11.28 -13.65
N LYS A 152 -15.64 12.05 -12.87
CA LYS A 152 -14.38 12.64 -13.32
C LYS A 152 -13.29 11.57 -13.34
N LEU A 153 -12.65 11.39 -14.48
CA LEU A 153 -11.51 10.50 -14.62
C LEU A 153 -10.22 11.25 -14.29
N VAL A 154 -9.42 10.70 -13.39
CA VAL A 154 -8.20 11.30 -12.86
C VAL A 154 -7.00 10.43 -13.26
N GLU A 155 -5.98 11.01 -13.89
CA GLU A 155 -4.79 10.27 -14.29
C GLU A 155 -4.02 9.76 -13.06
N GLY A 156 -3.84 8.44 -12.99
CA GLY A 156 -3.17 7.72 -11.91
C GLY A 156 -1.72 7.35 -12.23
N THR A 157 -0.92 7.11 -11.18
CA THR A 157 0.47 6.66 -11.32
C THR A 157 0.54 5.19 -11.73
N PRO A 158 1.69 4.70 -12.25
CA PRO A 158 1.87 3.29 -12.53
C PRO A 158 1.53 2.39 -11.33
N ASP A 159 1.93 2.79 -10.12
CA ASP A 159 1.86 2.02 -8.86
C ASP A 159 0.46 1.58 -8.43
N LEU A 160 -0.58 2.11 -9.07
CA LEU A 160 -1.96 1.78 -8.75
C LEU A 160 -2.39 0.38 -9.21
N TRP A 161 -1.54 -0.42 -9.88
CA TRP A 161 -1.94 -1.74 -10.37
C TRP A 161 -2.40 -2.69 -9.26
N LYS A 162 -3.25 -3.64 -9.64
CA LYS A 162 -3.77 -4.67 -8.75
C LYS A 162 -2.80 -5.85 -8.67
N VAL A 163 -2.40 -6.24 -7.46
CA VAL A 163 -1.70 -7.53 -7.26
C VAL A 163 -2.70 -8.65 -7.53
N THR A 164 -2.53 -9.34 -8.66
CA THR A 164 -3.46 -10.35 -9.17
C THR A 164 -2.78 -11.71 -9.34
N TYR A 165 -1.53 -11.72 -9.78
CA TYR A 165 -0.75 -12.91 -10.07
C TYR A 165 0.48 -13.04 -9.16
N LYS A 166 1.10 -14.22 -9.19
CA LYS A 166 2.33 -14.49 -8.42
C LYS A 166 3.49 -13.56 -8.78
N GLN A 167 3.61 -13.19 -10.05
CA GLN A 167 4.66 -12.26 -10.49
C GLN A 167 4.46 -10.87 -9.87
N ASP A 168 3.21 -10.44 -9.68
CA ASP A 168 2.89 -9.18 -9.02
C ASP A 168 3.32 -9.19 -7.55
N LEU A 169 3.28 -10.34 -6.87
CA LEU A 169 3.83 -10.47 -5.52
C LEU A 169 5.34 -10.24 -5.49
N CYS A 170 6.07 -10.76 -6.47
CA CYS A 170 7.52 -10.53 -6.57
C CYS A 170 7.83 -9.06 -6.82
N ALA A 171 7.07 -8.40 -7.69
CA ALA A 171 7.21 -6.96 -7.94
C ALA A 171 6.89 -6.16 -6.68
N ALA A 172 5.79 -6.45 -5.99
CA ALA A 172 5.40 -5.77 -4.76
C ALA A 172 6.43 -5.99 -3.63
N GLU A 173 6.96 -7.20 -3.47
CA GLU A 173 8.01 -7.49 -2.49
C GLU A 173 9.28 -6.68 -2.77
N ALA A 174 9.70 -6.59 -4.03
CA ALA A 174 10.87 -5.80 -4.43
C ALA A 174 10.67 -4.32 -4.12
N MET A 175 9.51 -3.75 -4.46
CA MET A 175 9.20 -2.35 -4.17
C MET A 175 9.13 -2.05 -2.67
N ILE A 176 8.55 -2.96 -1.88
CA ILE A 176 8.54 -2.81 -0.41
C ILE A 176 9.98 -2.78 0.12
N LYS A 177 10.83 -3.71 -0.32
CA LYS A 177 12.25 -3.77 0.08
C LYS A 177 13.01 -2.50 -0.33
N GLU A 178 12.78 -2.02 -1.54
CA GLU A 178 13.39 -0.78 -2.04
C GLU A 178 12.98 0.42 -1.18
N LYS A 179 11.68 0.57 -0.88
CA LYS A 179 11.15 1.69 -0.09
C LYS A 179 11.70 1.70 1.35
N ILE A 180 11.83 0.55 2.00
CA ILE A 180 12.38 0.46 3.36
C ILE A 180 13.92 0.55 3.42
N SER A 181 14.61 0.48 2.27
CA SER A 181 16.08 0.54 2.21
C SER A 181 16.63 1.96 2.00
N GLN A 182 15.77 2.98 1.97
CA GLN A 182 16.16 4.37 1.69
C GLN A 182 16.75 5.10 2.91
N GLU A 183 16.60 4.54 4.10
CA GLU A 183 17.05 5.15 5.36
C GLU A 183 17.91 4.18 6.16
N ILE A 184 19.05 4.66 6.65
CA ILE A 184 19.94 3.92 7.55
C ILE A 184 20.16 4.74 8.82
N CYS A 185 20.10 4.06 9.96
CA CYS A 185 20.50 4.63 11.24
C CYS A 185 21.84 4.00 11.66
N VAL A 186 22.87 4.83 11.80
CA VAL A 186 24.16 4.43 12.38
C VAL A 186 24.10 4.73 13.87
N VAL A 187 24.39 3.74 14.71
CA VAL A 187 24.32 3.88 16.16
C VAL A 187 25.74 3.68 16.68
N VAL A 188 26.30 4.67 17.42
CA VAL A 188 27.71 4.68 17.90
C VAL A 188 27.84 4.97 19.39
N ASN A 189 28.94 4.53 20.01
CA ASN A 189 29.20 4.78 21.42
C ASN A 189 29.86 6.14 21.65
N THR A 190 29.32 6.94 22.59
CA THR A 190 29.74 8.32 22.87
C THR A 190 31.16 8.47 23.42
N LYS A 191 31.80 7.39 23.85
CA LYS A 191 33.21 7.42 24.30
C LYS A 191 34.23 7.42 23.16
N ASP A 192 33.75 7.38 21.91
CA ASP A 192 34.54 7.18 20.72
C ASP A 192 34.48 8.48 19.88
N GLU A 193 35.01 9.56 20.46
CA GLU A 193 34.88 10.95 19.96
C GLU A 193 35.63 11.21 18.63
N GLU A 194 36.39 10.25 18.09
CA GLU A 194 37.04 10.29 16.76
C GLU A 194 36.68 9.06 15.88
N SER A 195 35.50 8.46 16.11
CA SER A 195 35.25 7.07 15.70
C SER A 195 35.00 6.80 14.21
N VAL A 196 35.36 5.56 13.83
CA VAL A 196 34.95 4.84 12.61
C VAL A 196 33.45 4.99 12.29
N GLY A 197 32.62 5.23 13.31
CA GLY A 197 31.19 5.46 13.16
C GLY A 197 30.83 6.71 12.35
N HIS A 198 31.51 7.84 12.59
CA HIS A 198 31.33 9.06 11.80
C HIS A 198 31.83 8.88 10.36
N LEU A 199 32.94 8.17 10.18
CA LEU A 199 33.46 7.85 8.84
C LEU A 199 32.48 6.94 8.07
N LEU A 200 31.87 5.96 8.74
CA LEU A 200 30.87 5.08 8.14
C LEU A 200 29.62 5.87 7.75
N GLU A 201 29.16 6.78 8.61
CA GLU A 201 28.07 7.70 8.28
C GLU A 201 28.39 8.53 7.04
N GLU A 202 29.57 9.16 6.97
CA GLU A 202 29.99 10.00 5.84
C GLU A 202 30.05 9.22 4.52
N VAL A 203 30.60 8.00 4.55
CA VAL A 203 30.66 7.12 3.37
C VAL A 203 29.25 6.72 2.92
N LEU A 204 28.34 6.40 3.85
CA LEU A 204 26.98 5.98 3.53
C LEU A 204 26.08 7.15 3.08
N ARG A 205 26.33 8.37 3.58
CA ARG A 205 25.51 9.56 3.26
C ARG A 205 25.54 9.95 1.78
N ASN A 206 26.58 9.56 1.05
CA ASN A 206 26.66 9.80 -0.40
C ASN A 206 25.64 8.99 -1.20
N GLU A 207 25.10 7.90 -0.63
CA GLU A 207 24.18 6.98 -1.31
C GLU A 207 22.81 6.87 -0.62
N LEU A 208 22.70 7.24 0.68
CA LEU A 208 21.51 7.01 1.51
C LEU A 208 21.26 8.14 2.53
N ASN A 209 20.03 8.23 3.03
CA ASN A 209 19.73 9.08 4.19
C ASN A 209 20.24 8.41 5.47
N VAL A 210 21.17 9.07 6.17
CA VAL A 210 21.82 8.53 7.37
C VAL A 210 21.52 9.39 8.61
N HIS A 211 21.10 8.74 9.70
CA HIS A 211 20.90 9.35 11.02
C HIS A 211 21.86 8.75 12.05
N CYS A 212 22.41 9.58 12.95
CA CYS A 212 23.32 9.15 14.02
C CYS A 212 22.67 9.30 15.40
N PHE A 213 22.79 8.27 16.25
CA PHE A 213 22.29 8.29 17.64
C PHE A 213 23.33 7.79 18.64
N ASP A 214 23.35 8.46 19.79
CA ASP A 214 24.24 8.16 20.92
C ASP A 214 23.71 7.02 21.80
N PHE A 215 24.51 5.98 22.01
CA PHE A 215 24.18 4.88 22.93
C PHE A 215 25.40 4.26 23.62
N THR A 216 25.25 3.83 24.87
CA THR A 216 26.37 3.22 25.61
C THR A 216 26.44 1.71 25.35
N VAL A 217 27.46 1.24 24.63
CA VAL A 217 27.71 -0.20 24.40
C VAL A 217 28.68 -0.76 25.44
N VAL A 218 28.46 -2.00 25.87
CA VAL A 218 29.37 -2.77 26.75
C VAL A 218 30.62 -3.23 25.97
N PRO A 219 31.84 -3.18 26.53
CA PRO A 219 33.06 -3.51 25.78
C PRO A 219 33.15 -4.97 25.37
N LEU A 220 33.51 -5.23 24.11
CA LEU A 220 33.75 -6.57 23.59
C LEU A 220 35.25 -6.90 23.66
N ALA A 221 35.69 -7.67 24.65
CA ALA A 221 37.08 -8.10 24.77
C ALA A 221 37.30 -9.56 24.30
N GLN A 222 38.33 -9.74 23.48
CA GLN A 222 39.06 -10.94 22.98
C GLN A 222 38.48 -11.85 21.87
N LYS A 223 39.12 -11.75 20.68
CA LYS A 223 39.27 -12.71 19.56
C LYS A 223 38.01 -13.31 18.91
N MET A 224 38.17 -13.82 17.69
CA MET A 224 37.12 -14.38 16.82
C MET A 224 36.19 -15.39 17.49
N GLU A 225 36.64 -16.10 18.53
CA GLU A 225 35.81 -17.01 19.33
C GLU A 225 34.67 -16.28 20.04
N ASN A 226 34.89 -15.04 20.52
CA ASN A 226 33.82 -14.25 21.10
C ASN A 226 32.84 -13.80 20.01
N LEU A 227 33.28 -13.42 18.80
CA LEU A 227 32.33 -13.00 17.74
C LEU A 227 31.31 -14.08 17.32
N VAL A 228 31.48 -15.34 17.73
CA VAL A 228 30.50 -16.41 17.51
C VAL A 228 29.17 -16.17 18.25
N TRP A 229 29.14 -15.38 19.35
CA TRP A 229 27.88 -15.06 20.08
C TRP A 229 26.84 -14.36 19.19
N ILE A 230 27.28 -13.66 18.14
CA ILE A 230 26.37 -13.02 17.19
C ILE A 230 25.42 -14.02 16.52
N ARG A 231 25.84 -15.30 16.38
CA ARG A 231 25.01 -16.35 15.79
C ARG A 231 23.83 -16.72 16.69
N GLU A 232 24.05 -16.79 18.00
CA GLU A 232 22.98 -17.07 18.95
C GLU A 232 22.04 -15.87 19.08
N LEU A 233 22.58 -14.65 19.15
CA LEU A 233 21.72 -13.48 19.13
C LEU A 233 20.93 -13.33 17.84
N ALA A 234 21.51 -13.65 16.69
CA ALA A 234 20.78 -13.62 15.42
C ALA A 234 19.58 -14.59 15.43
N LYS A 235 19.68 -15.76 16.11
CA LYS A 235 18.55 -16.68 16.27
C LYS A 235 17.46 -16.07 17.15
N GLU A 236 17.83 -15.47 18.28
CA GLU A 236 16.88 -14.82 19.19
C GLU A 236 16.20 -13.62 18.53
N ALA A 237 16.98 -12.76 17.86
CA ALA A 237 16.52 -11.60 17.13
C ALA A 237 15.56 -11.98 16.00
N LYS A 238 15.83 -13.09 15.29
CA LYS A 238 14.93 -13.61 14.24
C LYS A 238 13.54 -13.96 14.78
N GLY A 239 13.44 -14.44 16.02
CA GLY A 239 12.16 -14.68 16.71
C GLY A 239 11.31 -13.43 16.89
N ARG A 240 11.94 -12.24 16.82
CA ARG A 240 11.31 -10.92 16.92
C ARG A 240 11.27 -10.17 15.58
N ASN A 241 11.49 -10.88 14.46
CA ASN A 241 11.54 -10.31 13.11
C ASN A 241 12.67 -9.28 12.90
N VAL A 242 13.79 -9.45 13.60
CA VAL A 242 15.02 -8.66 13.44
C VAL A 242 16.08 -9.52 12.75
N LEU A 243 16.67 -9.01 11.67
CA LEU A 243 17.79 -9.64 10.97
C LEU A 243 19.10 -9.03 11.47
N LEU A 244 19.87 -9.81 12.25
CA LEU A 244 21.17 -9.40 12.76
C LEU A 244 22.29 -9.96 11.87
N SER A 245 23.25 -9.13 11.49
CA SER A 245 24.44 -9.51 10.73
C SER A 245 25.66 -8.77 11.25
N GLY A 246 26.84 -9.39 11.14
CA GLY A 246 28.11 -8.80 11.53
C GLY A 246 28.98 -8.50 10.33
N VAL A 247 29.58 -7.31 10.30
CA VAL A 247 30.55 -6.89 9.28
C VAL A 247 31.85 -6.54 10.00
N LEU A 248 32.97 -7.07 9.52
CA LEU A 248 34.31 -6.76 10.05
C LEU A 248 35.00 -5.79 9.10
N LEU A 249 35.30 -4.60 9.58
CA LEU A 249 36.07 -3.61 8.85
C LEU A 249 37.53 -3.67 9.32
N ASN A 250 38.45 -3.89 8.40
CA ASN A 250 39.88 -3.78 8.69
C ASN A 250 40.25 -2.30 8.72
N HIS A 251 40.40 -1.73 9.92
CA HIS A 251 40.84 -0.35 10.10
C HIS A 251 42.33 -0.34 10.44
N SER A 252 43.18 -0.21 9.42
CA SER A 252 44.59 0.09 9.61
C SER A 252 44.76 1.60 9.75
N GLN A 253 45.07 2.07 10.96
CA GLN A 253 45.67 3.39 11.11
C GLN A 253 46.96 3.41 10.28
N LYS A 254 47.04 4.26 9.24
CA LYS A 254 48.36 4.68 8.78
C LYS A 254 48.98 5.42 9.95
N LEU A 255 49.89 4.77 10.66
CA LEU A 255 50.91 5.45 11.45
C LEU A 255 51.57 6.45 10.49
N VAL A 256 51.27 7.73 10.67
CA VAL A 256 52.15 8.79 10.20
C VAL A 256 53.41 8.60 11.01
N VAL A 257 54.39 7.93 10.41
CA VAL A 257 55.75 7.88 10.92
C VAL A 257 56.40 9.17 10.41
N ASP A 258 56.59 10.09 11.37
CA ASP A 258 57.42 11.29 11.40
C ASP A 258 57.37 12.29 10.22
#